data_AF-A0A7Z9BM33-F1
#
_entry.id   AF-A0A7Z9BM33-F1
#
_cell.length_a   1.000
_cell.length_b   1.000
_cell.length_c   1.000
_cell.angle_alpha   90.00
_cell.angle_beta   90.00
_cell.angle_gamma   90.00
#
_symmetry.space_group_name_H-M   'P 1'
#
loop_
_entity.id
_entity.type
_entity.pdbx_description
1 polymer ?
#
loop_
_entity_poly.entity_id
_entity_poly.type
_entity_poly.pdbx_seq_one_letter_code
_entity_poly.pdbx_strand_id
1 'polypeptide(L)' 'MRQLHQKVKKLVLPQEDNVRFYWISNDALSIVLTIGSQKPEPPPQYYVI' A
#
# COMPACT_ATOMS: atom_id res chain seq x y z
N MET A 1 9.10 -0.09 10.74
CA MET A 1 8.84 -1.53 10.46
C MET A 1 8.23 -2.32 11.60
N ARG A 2 8.75 -2.30 12.84
CA ARG A 2 8.18 -3.09 13.97
C ARG A 2 6.67 -2.87 14.19
N GLN A 3 6.24 -1.61 14.29
CA GLN A 3 4.82 -1.27 14.48
C GLN A 3 3.95 -1.66 13.28
N LEU A 4 4.46 -1.46 12.05
CA LEU A 4 3.77 -1.86 10.82
C LEU A 4 3.53 -3.37 10.79
N HIS A 5 4.56 -4.16 11.06
CA HIS A 5 4.47 -5.62 11.12
C HIS A 5 3.43 -6.08 12.16
N GLN A 6 3.43 -5.48 13.35
CA GLN A 6 2.42 -5.78 14.38
C GLN A 6 0.99 -5.46 13.93
N LYS A 7 0.79 -4.39 13.17
CA LYS A 7 -0.53 -4.04 12.60
C LYS A 7 -0.96 -5.04 11.53
N VAL A 8 -0.07 -5.35 10.58
CA VAL A 8 -0.33 -6.31 9.50
C VAL A 8 -0.71 -7.68 10.07
N LYS A 9 -0.01 -8.16 11.08
CA LYS A 9 -0.33 -9.44 11.75
C LYS A 9 -1.77 -9.50 12.31
N LYS A 10 -2.36 -8.36 12.68
CA LYS A 10 -3.74 -8.29 13.19
C LYS A 10 -4.80 -8.28 12.09
N LEU A 11 -4.44 -7.94 10.86
CA LEU A 11 -5.38 -7.67 9.78
C LEU A 11 -5.33 -8.74 8.67
N VAL A 12 -4.23 -9.48 8.56
CA VAL A 12 -4.00 -10.49 7.53
C VAL A 12 -4.62 -11.82 7.95
N LEU A 13 -5.34 -12.47 7.04
CA LEU A 13 -5.80 -13.86 7.14
C LEU A 13 -4.79 -14.76 6.41
N PRO A 14 -3.90 -15.50 7.10
CA PRO A 14 -2.78 -16.19 6.44
C PRO A 14 -3.17 -17.25 5.41
N GLN A 15 -4.43 -17.70 5.43
CA GLN A 15 -4.97 -18.67 4.46
C GLN A 15 -5.33 -18.02 3.11
N GLU A 16 -5.65 -16.73 3.13
CA GLU A 16 -6.13 -15.98 1.95
C GLU A 16 -5.09 -14.96 1.48
N ASP A 17 -4.33 -14.39 2.41
CA ASP A 17 -3.42 -13.28 2.19
C ASP A 17 -1.95 -13.70 2.27
N ASN A 18 -1.11 -13.06 1.45
CA ASN A 18 0.35 -13.19 1.52
C ASN A 18 1.02 -11.82 1.47
N VAL A 19 1.54 -11.35 2.61
CA VAL A 19 2.16 -10.03 2.73
C VAL A 19 3.68 -10.15 2.74
N ARG A 20 4.32 -9.39 1.84
CA ARG A 20 5.79 -9.27 1.75
C ARG A 20 6.22 -7.84 2.04
N PHE A 21 7.23 -7.70 2.87
CA PHE A 21 7.85 -6.41 3.15
C PHE A 21 9.13 -6.27 2.34
N TYR A 22 9.18 -5.21 1.53
CA TYR A 22 10.37 -4.82 0.80
C TYR A 22 10.98 -3.61 1.47
N TRP A 23 12.25 -3.73 1.84
CA TRP A 23 13.03 -2.58 2.26
C TRP A 23 13.69 -1.97 1.03
N ILE A 24 13.10 -0.89 0.52
CA ILE A 24 13.61 -0.16 -0.64
C ILE A 24 14.36 1.06 -0.12
N SER A 25 15.62 1.23 -0.54
CA SER A 25 16.39 2.43 -0.19
C SER A 25 15.79 3.65 -0.88
N ASN A 26 16.01 4.82 -0.29
CA ASN A 26 15.46 6.06 -0.84
C ASN A 26 16.03 6.35 -2.25
N ASP A 27 17.29 6.02 -2.48
CA ASP A 27 17.95 6.18 -3.78
C ASP A 27 17.34 5.28 -4.86
N ALA A 28 16.90 4.07 -4.49
CA ALA A 28 16.28 3.13 -5.42
C ALA A 28 14.92 3.63 -5.94
N LEU A 29 14.25 4.55 -5.24
CA LEU A 29 12.99 5.14 -5.71
C LEU A 29 13.17 5.97 -6.98
N SER A 30 14.34 6.59 -7.16
CA SER A 30 14.62 7.46 -8.32
C SER A 30 14.72 6.70 -9.64
N ILE A 31 14.94 5.39 -9.58
CA ILE A 31 15.12 4.52 -10.75
C ILE A 31 13.91 3.61 -11.02
N VAL A 32 12.80 3.81 -10.30
CA VAL A 32 11.55 3.05 -10.53
C VAL A 32 10.79 3.65 -11.72
N LEU A 33 10.61 2.86 -12.77
CA LEU A 33 9.72 3.19 -13.88
C LEU A 33 8.27 2.82 -13.52
N THR A 34 7.41 3.83 -13.39
CA THR A 34 5.97 3.61 -13.17
C THR A 34 5.25 3.62 -14.51
N ILE A 35 4.58 2.52 -14.87
CA ILE A 35 3.79 2.38 -16.10
C ILE A 35 2.33 2.13 -15.72
N GLY A 36 1.41 2.93 -16.25
CA GLY A 36 -0.03 2.78 -16.01
C GLY A 36 -0.79 4.10 -16.06
N SER A 37 -2.07 4.04 -15.71
CA SER A 37 -2.97 5.19 -15.60
C SER A 37 -2.55 6.11 -14.45
N GLN A 38 -3.05 7.35 -14.47
CA GLN A 38 -2.92 8.26 -13.33
C GLN A 38 -3.56 7.66 -12.07
N LYS A 39 -3.14 8.15 -10.90
CA LYS A 39 -3.72 7.73 -9.63
C LYS A 39 -5.23 7.97 -9.64
N PRO A 40 -6.04 7.05 -9.09
CA PRO A 40 -7.47 7.25 -8.96
C PRO A 40 -7.77 8.57 -8.23
N GLU A 41 -8.74 9.32 -8.74
CA GLU A 41 -9.26 10.47 -8.03
C GLU A 41 -10.01 10.02 -6.77
N PRO A 42 -9.98 10.83 -5.69
CA PRO A 42 -10.76 10.52 -4.50
C PRO A 42 -12.25 10.45 -4.85
N PRO A 43 -13.03 9.61 -4.15
CA PRO A 43 -14.47 9.57 -4.33
C PRO A 43 -15.06 10.96 -4.05
N PRO A 44 -16.04 11.44 -4.82
CA PRO A 44 -16.61 12.75 -4.59
C PRO A 44 -17.35 12.75 -3.25
N GLN A 45 -17.22 13.84 -2.49
CA GLN A 45 -18.00 14.04 -1.27
C GLN A 45 -19.43 14.44 -1.66
N TYR A 46 -20.28 13.46 -1.96
CA TYR A 46 -21.71 13.68 -2.07
C TYR A 46 -22.31 13.62 -0.66
N TYR A 47 -22.95 14.69 -0.20
CA TYR A 47 -23.90 14.61 0.90
C TYR A 47 -25.16 13.93 0.35
N VAL A 48 -25.36 12.65 0.68
CA VAL A 48 -26.67 12.02 0.51
C VAL A 48 -27.53 12.55 1.66
N ILE A 49 -28.53 13.39 1.33
CA ILE A 49 -29.59 13.82 2.25
C ILE A 49 -30.71 12.78 2.21
#